data_AF-A0A949W4R9-F1
#
_entry.id   AF-A0A949W4R9-F1
#
_cell.length_a   1.000
_cell.length_b   1.000
_cell.length_c   1.000
_cell.angle_alpha   90.00
_cell.angle_beta   90.00
_cell.angle_gamma   90.00
#
_symmetry.space_group_name_H-M   'P 1'
#
loop_
_entity.id
_entity.type
_entity.pdbx_description
1 polymer ?
#
loop_
_entity_poly.entity_id
_entity_poly.type
_entity_poly.pdbx_seq_one_letter_code
_entity_poly.pdbx_strand_id
1 'polypeptide(L)'
;MVKQIDFVIAVSRIRIIGIAIITGLIVIFLFGLFVSGNNKKENFEIINLSSLILLIILTALAFIVRNMILKKVDLSNILTTFFNAYIIPFVILDFGALFCISTNLFVNENILYASAGIIISVAGMILMLPREDQFEDIKNKSLTKDTASGEADIN
;
A
#
# COMPACT_ATOMS: atom_id res chain seq x y z
N MET A 1 -10.78 8.38 -25.47
CA MET A 1 -10.36 6.99 -25.76
C MET A 1 -8.91 6.75 -25.34
N VAL A 2 -7.93 7.53 -25.82
CA VAL A 2 -6.49 7.38 -25.46
C VAL A 2 -6.24 7.36 -23.94
N LYS A 3 -6.75 8.36 -23.19
CA LYS A 3 -6.57 8.44 -21.72
C LYS A 3 -7.20 7.29 -20.91
N GLN A 4 -8.21 6.62 -21.47
CA GLN A 4 -8.85 5.47 -20.83
C GLN A 4 -7.99 4.22 -20.98
N ILE A 5 -7.35 4.05 -22.15
CA ILE A 5 -6.37 2.97 -22.38
C ILE A 5 -5.18 3.16 -21.43
N ASP A 6 -4.67 4.37 -21.30
CA ASP A 6 -3.56 4.69 -20.38
C ASP A 6 -3.91 4.36 -18.92
N PHE A 7 -5.15 4.66 -18.50
CA PHE A 7 -5.64 4.32 -17.17
C PHE A 7 -5.70 2.81 -16.93
N VAL A 8 -6.26 2.05 -17.88
CA VAL A 8 -6.32 0.58 -17.78
C VAL A 8 -4.92 -0.01 -17.66
N ILE A 9 -3.98 0.46 -18.48
CA ILE A 9 -2.57 0.04 -18.41
C ILE A 9 -1.97 0.37 -17.03
N ALA A 10 -2.23 1.56 -16.49
CA ALA A 10 -1.75 1.95 -15.17
C ALA A 10 -2.31 1.03 -14.07
N VAL A 11 -3.62 0.76 -14.07
CA VAL A 11 -4.28 -0.15 -13.13
C VAL A 11 -3.66 -1.54 -13.18
N SER A 12 -3.49 -2.11 -14.37
CA SER A 12 -2.87 -3.44 -14.53
C SER A 12 -1.45 -3.48 -13.98
N ARG A 13 -0.62 -2.48 -14.29
CA ARG A 13 0.76 -2.40 -13.78
C ARG A 13 0.81 -2.32 -12.26
N ILE A 14 -0.03 -1.49 -11.65
CA ILE A 14 -0.12 -1.36 -10.20
C ILE A 14 -0.55 -2.68 -9.56
N ARG A 15 -1.54 -3.39 -10.13
CA ARG A 15 -1.98 -4.70 -9.62
C ARG A 15 -0.84 -5.72 -9.68
N ILE A 16 -0.13 -5.80 -10.80
CA ILE A 16 1.02 -6.71 -10.95
C ILE A 16 2.09 -6.41 -9.90
N ILE A 17 2.44 -5.15 -9.71
CA ILE A 17 3.44 -4.73 -8.71
C ILE A 17 2.95 -5.05 -7.30
N GLY A 18 1.69 -4.74 -6.97
CA GLY A 18 1.10 -5.05 -5.66
C GLY A 18 1.13 -6.56 -5.36
N ILE A 19 0.75 -7.39 -6.32
CA ILE A 19 0.81 -8.85 -6.20
C ILE A 19 2.25 -9.34 -6.02
N ALA A 20 3.21 -8.76 -6.75
CA ALA A 20 4.62 -9.09 -6.61
C ALA A 20 5.18 -8.76 -5.21
N ILE A 21 4.82 -7.60 -4.65
CA ILE A 21 5.19 -7.21 -3.28
C ILE A 21 4.58 -8.16 -2.26
N ILE A 22 3.27 -8.43 -2.36
CA ILE A 22 2.57 -9.37 -1.46
C ILE A 22 3.23 -10.75 -1.49
N THR A 23 3.54 -11.24 -2.70
CA THR A 23 4.19 -12.55 -2.89
C THR A 23 5.60 -12.54 -2.29
N GLY A 24 6.37 -11.47 -2.51
CA GLY A 24 7.68 -11.27 -1.91
C GLY A 24 7.65 -11.35 -0.38
N LEU A 25 6.70 -10.66 0.26
CA LEU A 25 6.50 -10.70 1.71
C LEU A 25 6.20 -12.11 2.23
N ILE A 26 5.28 -12.83 1.57
CA ILE A 26 4.94 -14.20 1.94
C ILE A 26 6.18 -15.10 1.85
N VAL A 27 6.94 -14.98 0.75
CA VAL A 27 8.17 -15.75 0.55
C VAL A 27 9.19 -15.45 1.64
N ILE A 28 9.45 -14.17 1.96
CA ILE A 28 10.39 -13.77 3.02
C ILE A 28 9.99 -14.38 4.37
N PHE A 29 8.71 -14.33 4.73
CA PHE A 29 8.23 -14.94 5.96
C PHE A 29 8.37 -16.46 5.98
N LEU A 30 8.01 -17.14 4.89
CA LEU A 30 8.18 -18.60 4.79
C LEU A 30 9.65 -19.00 4.93
N PHE A 31 10.57 -18.31 4.24
CA PHE A 31 12.00 -18.52 4.42
C PHE A 31 12.46 -18.21 5.85
N GLY A 32 11.90 -17.16 6.46
CA GLY A 32 12.18 -16.80 7.84
C GLY A 32 11.83 -17.91 8.84
N LEU A 33 10.74 -18.64 8.62
CA LEU A 33 10.36 -19.77 9.48
C LEU A 33 11.40 -20.90 9.47
N PHE A 34 12.12 -21.10 8.35
CA PHE A 34 13.18 -22.11 8.27
C PHE A 34 14.49 -21.66 8.93
N VAL A 35 14.75 -20.35 8.98
CA VAL A 35 15.99 -19.78 9.53
C VAL A 35 15.88 -19.54 11.04
N SER A 36 14.69 -19.21 11.54
CA SER A 36 14.54 -18.76 12.94
C SER A 36 14.90 -19.82 13.97
N GLY A 37 14.84 -21.12 13.65
CA GLY A 37 15.10 -22.20 14.61
C GLY A 37 16.54 -22.29 15.15
N ASN A 38 17.48 -21.50 14.63
CA ASN A 38 18.90 -21.53 14.99
C ASN A 38 19.37 -20.29 15.78
N ASN A 39 18.49 -19.33 16.07
CA ASN A 39 18.87 -18.09 16.73
C ASN A 39 18.85 -18.21 18.27
N LYS A 40 19.61 -17.34 18.95
CA LYS A 40 19.54 -17.24 20.41
C LYS A 40 18.28 -16.48 20.79
N LYS A 41 17.48 -17.05 21.70
CA LYS A 41 16.24 -16.46 22.19
C LYS A 41 16.52 -15.30 23.14
N GLU A 42 16.36 -14.08 22.66
CA GLU A 42 16.15 -12.93 23.53
C GLU A 42 14.65 -12.63 23.58
N ASN A 43 14.04 -12.75 24.76
CA ASN A 43 12.60 -12.54 24.92
C ASN A 43 12.30 -11.07 25.21
N PHE A 44 12.25 -10.24 24.15
CA PHE A 44 11.78 -8.87 24.28
C PHE A 44 10.30 -8.75 23.90
N GLU A 45 9.41 -9.13 24.83
CA GLU A 45 7.96 -9.09 24.59
C GLU A 45 7.44 -7.69 24.23
N ILE A 46 8.01 -6.64 24.84
CA ILE A 46 7.67 -5.24 24.57
C ILE A 46 7.93 -4.88 23.09
N ILE A 47 8.98 -5.45 22.50
CA ILE A 47 9.34 -5.18 21.11
C ILE A 47 8.30 -5.83 20.16
N ASN A 48 7.78 -7.00 20.51
CA ASN A 48 6.75 -7.66 19.70
C ASN A 48 5.49 -6.79 19.59
N LEU A 49 4.98 -6.33 20.72
CA LEU A 49 3.78 -5.49 20.76
C LEU A 49 4.00 -4.14 20.09
N SER A 50 5.13 -3.47 20.34
CA SER A 50 5.43 -2.17 19.75
C SER A 50 5.59 -2.23 18.22
N SER A 51 6.19 -3.29 17.69
CA SER A 51 6.30 -3.49 16.24
C SER A 51 4.92 -3.66 15.57
N LEU A 52 3.99 -4.36 16.22
CA LEU A 52 2.63 -4.54 15.73
C LEU A 52 1.83 -3.24 15.78
N ILE A 53 1.95 -2.48 16.88
CA ILE A 53 1.32 -1.14 17.01
C ILE A 53 1.85 -0.21 15.90
N LEU A 54 3.15 -0.20 15.67
CA LEU A 54 3.76 0.59 14.60
C LEU A 54 3.19 0.20 13.23
N LEU A 55 3.04 -1.09 12.94
CA LEU A 55 2.43 -1.56 11.71
C LEU A 55 0.99 -1.07 11.54
N ILE A 56 0.18 -1.10 12.60
CA ILE A 56 -1.21 -0.60 12.56
C ILE A 56 -1.22 0.90 12.22
N ILE A 57 -0.34 1.68 12.84
CA ILE A 57 -0.19 3.12 12.56
C ILE A 57 0.23 3.35 11.10
N LEU A 58 1.24 2.61 10.61
CA LEU A 58 1.68 2.70 9.22
C LEU A 58 0.59 2.30 8.24
N THR A 59 -0.23 1.31 8.59
CA THR A 59 -1.38 0.89 7.78
C THR A 59 -2.40 2.01 7.66
N ALA A 60 -2.80 2.62 8.78
CA ALA A 60 -3.69 3.77 8.77
C ALA A 60 -3.10 4.95 7.98
N LEU A 61 -1.81 5.24 8.17
CA LEU A 61 -1.09 6.28 7.43
C LEU A 61 -1.11 6.00 5.92
N ALA A 62 -0.88 4.76 5.49
CA ALA A 62 -0.90 4.38 4.09
C ALA A 62 -2.29 4.62 3.45
N PHE A 63 -3.39 4.36 4.16
CA PHE A 63 -4.75 4.71 3.69
C PHE A 63 -4.95 6.22 3.55
N ILE A 64 -4.47 7.00 4.53
CA ILE A 64 -4.56 8.46 4.50
C ILE A 64 -3.75 9.01 3.31
N VAL A 65 -2.51 8.55 3.15
CA VAL A 65 -1.61 8.96 2.05
C VAL A 65 -2.23 8.64 0.69
N ARG A 66 -2.76 7.42 0.51
CA ARG A 66 -3.48 7.03 -0.71
C ARG A 66 -4.59 8.04 -1.04
N ASN A 67 -5.47 8.30 -0.07
CA ASN A 67 -6.61 9.20 -0.26
C ASN A 67 -6.17 10.64 -0.54
N MET A 68 -5.10 11.11 0.10
CA MET A 68 -4.54 12.44 -0.14
C MET A 68 -3.95 12.58 -1.55
N ILE A 69 -3.27 11.57 -2.07
CA ILE A 69 -2.69 11.61 -3.42
C ILE A 69 -3.79 11.44 -4.48
N LEU A 70 -4.76 10.54 -4.27
CA LEU A 70 -5.90 10.36 -5.18
C LEU A 70 -6.72 11.66 -5.36
N LYS A 71 -6.84 12.47 -4.30
CA LYS A 71 -7.47 13.80 -4.39
C LYS A 71 -6.73 14.77 -5.32
N LYS A 72 -5.50 14.50 -5.73
CA LYS A 72 -4.69 15.34 -6.64
C LYS A 72 -4.59 14.76 -8.06
N VAL A 73 -5.23 13.61 -8.32
CA VAL A 73 -5.27 12.99 -9.65
C VAL A 73 -6.28 13.73 -10.53
N ASP A 74 -5.82 14.17 -11.69
CA ASP A 74 -6.58 14.81 -12.76
C ASP A 74 -6.25 14.12 -14.11
N LEU A 75 -7.04 14.38 -15.16
CA LEU A 75 -6.84 13.76 -16.47
C LEU A 75 -5.50 14.12 -17.15
N SER A 76 -4.81 15.17 -16.71
CA SER A 76 -3.51 15.60 -17.27
C SER A 76 -2.32 14.86 -16.66
N ASN A 77 -2.45 14.37 -15.42
CA ASN A 77 -1.37 13.75 -14.65
C ASN A 77 -1.70 12.31 -14.22
N ILE A 78 -2.70 11.69 -14.88
CA ILE A 78 -3.29 10.42 -14.44
C ILE A 78 -2.25 9.31 -14.32
N LEU A 79 -1.38 9.12 -15.32
CA LEU A 79 -0.39 8.03 -15.31
C LEU A 79 0.54 8.11 -14.09
N THR A 80 1.16 9.26 -13.84
CA THR A 80 2.17 9.40 -12.79
C THR A 80 1.53 9.51 -11.41
N THR A 81 0.55 10.40 -11.23
CA THR A 81 -0.03 10.67 -9.92
C THR A 81 -0.90 9.51 -9.44
N PHE A 82 -1.66 8.86 -10.34
CA PHE A 82 -2.44 7.67 -9.97
C PHE A 82 -1.51 6.51 -9.60
N PHE A 83 -0.47 6.25 -10.40
CA PHE A 83 0.52 5.22 -10.07
C PHE A 83 1.16 5.44 -8.69
N ASN A 84 1.64 6.65 -8.43
CA ASN A 84 2.23 7.00 -7.14
C ASN A 84 1.24 6.91 -5.98
N ALA A 85 -0.05 7.19 -6.22
CA ALA A 85 -1.10 7.08 -5.20
C ALA A 85 -1.25 5.67 -4.65
N TYR A 86 -0.81 4.65 -5.40
CA TYR A 86 -0.90 3.24 -5.00
C TYR A 86 0.44 2.65 -4.61
N ILE A 87 1.51 2.97 -5.33
CA ILE A 87 2.84 2.43 -5.03
C ILE A 87 3.38 2.93 -3.69
N ILE A 88 3.21 4.22 -3.36
CA ILE A 88 3.72 4.77 -2.10
C ILE A 88 3.07 4.06 -0.89
N PRO A 89 1.74 3.91 -0.82
CA PRO A 89 1.10 3.11 0.23
C PRO A 89 1.58 1.66 0.29
N PHE A 90 1.79 0.99 -0.84
CA PHE A 90 2.34 -0.37 -0.85
C PHE A 90 3.73 -0.43 -0.24
N VAL A 91 4.61 0.52 -0.55
CA VAL A 91 5.95 0.59 0.05
C VAL A 91 5.88 0.83 1.57
N ILE A 92 4.96 1.69 2.03
CA ILE A 92 4.76 1.92 3.47
C ILE A 92 4.31 0.64 4.18
N LEU A 93 3.36 -0.10 3.59
CA LEU A 93 2.87 -1.37 4.13
C LEU A 93 3.95 -2.46 4.09
N ASP A 94 4.73 -2.53 3.01
CA ASP A 94 5.83 -3.47 2.84
C ASP A 94 6.91 -3.25 3.90
N PHE A 95 7.30 -2.00 4.12
CA PHE A 95 8.22 -1.63 5.19
C PHE A 95 7.71 -2.04 6.58
N GLY A 96 6.44 -1.75 6.89
CA GLY A 96 5.84 -2.14 8.16
C GLY A 96 5.80 -3.66 8.35
N ALA A 97 5.47 -4.40 7.29
CA ALA A 97 5.45 -5.86 7.28
C ALA A 97 6.85 -6.44 7.51
N LEU A 98 7.85 -5.97 6.77
CA LEU A 98 9.25 -6.41 6.90
C LEU A 98 9.80 -6.08 8.28
N PHE A 99 9.46 -4.93 8.86
CA PHE A 99 9.84 -4.59 10.22
C PHE A 99 9.24 -5.57 11.24
N CYS A 100 7.95 -5.89 11.07
CA CYS A 100 7.25 -6.83 11.93
C CYS A 100 7.82 -8.26 11.79
N ILE A 101 8.06 -8.74 10.57
CA ILE A 101 8.70 -10.04 10.31
C ILE A 101 10.10 -10.04 10.92
N SER A 102 10.91 -9.02 10.65
CA SER A 102 12.30 -9.03 11.10
C SER A 102 12.42 -9.06 12.61
N THR A 103 11.60 -8.26 13.27
CA THR A 103 11.67 -8.12 14.72
C THR A 103 11.02 -9.31 15.43
N ASN A 104 9.84 -9.76 14.98
CA ASN A 104 9.14 -10.85 15.65
C ASN A 104 9.72 -12.21 15.27
N LEU A 105 10.05 -12.44 14.01
CA LEU A 105 10.48 -13.76 13.53
C LEU A 105 12.00 -13.98 13.68
N PHE A 106 12.84 -13.03 13.27
CA PHE A 106 14.29 -13.23 13.30
C PHE A 106 14.93 -12.91 14.65
N VAL A 107 14.41 -11.94 15.41
CA VAL A 107 14.96 -11.55 16.71
C VAL A 107 14.30 -12.32 17.86
N ASN A 108 12.97 -12.29 17.94
CA ASN A 108 12.24 -12.84 19.10
C ASN A 108 11.65 -14.25 18.88
N GLU A 109 11.75 -14.82 17.67
CA GLU A 109 11.14 -16.10 17.26
C GLU A 109 9.63 -16.22 17.56
N ASN A 110 8.93 -15.09 17.69
CA ASN A 110 7.51 -15.03 17.94
C ASN A 110 6.72 -15.11 16.63
N ILE A 111 6.49 -16.34 16.19
CA ILE A 111 5.75 -16.67 14.96
C ILE A 111 4.34 -16.05 14.98
N LEU A 112 3.69 -15.98 16.13
CA LEU A 112 2.32 -15.47 16.24
C LEU A 112 2.26 -13.98 15.86
N TYR A 113 3.15 -13.16 16.41
CA TYR A 113 3.18 -11.73 16.09
C TYR A 113 3.69 -11.48 14.66
N ALA A 114 4.66 -12.25 14.18
CA ALA A 114 5.10 -12.18 12.79
C ALA A 114 3.97 -12.51 11.80
N SER A 115 3.18 -13.55 12.10
CA SER A 115 2.02 -13.97 11.30
C SER A 115 0.93 -12.89 11.31
N ALA A 116 0.62 -12.33 12.48
CA ALA A 116 -0.33 -11.22 12.59
C ALA A 116 0.12 -10.02 11.75
N GLY A 117 1.41 -9.69 11.78
CA GLY A 117 2.00 -8.62 10.98
C GLY A 117 1.83 -8.84 9.47
N ILE A 118 2.09 -10.05 8.99
CA ILE A 118 1.82 -10.44 7.59
C ILE A 118 0.34 -10.28 7.25
N ILE A 119 -0.56 -10.84 8.06
CA ILE A 119 -2.00 -10.83 7.77
C ILE A 119 -2.52 -9.40 7.66
N ILE A 120 -2.16 -8.53 8.61
CA ILE A 120 -2.56 -7.12 8.61
C ILE A 120 -2.05 -6.42 7.34
N SER A 121 -0.78 -6.62 7.00
CA SER A 121 -0.14 -5.96 5.86
C SER A 121 -0.72 -6.43 4.53
N VAL A 122 -0.90 -7.74 4.36
CA VAL A 122 -1.48 -8.34 3.15
C VAL A 122 -2.94 -7.91 2.98
N ALA A 123 -3.74 -7.94 4.05
CA ALA A 123 -5.11 -7.44 4.01
C ALA A 123 -5.15 -5.95 3.64
N GLY A 124 -4.27 -5.14 4.23
CA GLY A 124 -4.13 -3.72 3.89
C GLY A 124 -3.79 -3.50 2.42
N MET A 125 -2.82 -4.25 1.87
CA MET A 125 -2.43 -4.15 0.46
C MET A 125 -3.56 -4.57 -0.48
N ILE A 126 -4.28 -5.66 -0.17
CA ILE A 126 -5.43 -6.11 -0.97
C ILE A 126 -6.53 -5.04 -1.01
N LEU A 127 -6.86 -4.45 0.14
CA LEU A 127 -7.87 -3.37 0.24
C LEU A 127 -7.44 -2.09 -0.50
N MET A 128 -6.13 -1.93 -0.73
CA MET A 128 -5.56 -0.82 -1.48
C MET A 128 -5.40 -1.10 -2.97
N LEU A 129 -5.78 -2.25 -3.51
CA LEU A 129 -5.68 -2.49 -4.95
C LEU A 129 -6.57 -1.50 -5.75
N PRO A 130 -6.11 -1.00 -6.91
CA PRO A 130 -6.88 -0.10 -7.74
C PRO A 130 -8.07 -0.82 -8.37
N ARG A 131 -9.19 -0.11 -8.44
CA ARG A 131 -10.44 -0.58 -9.05
C ARG A 131 -10.68 0.14 -10.38
N GLU A 132 -11.42 -0.50 -11.28
CA GLU A 132 -11.63 -0.01 -12.64
C GLU A 132 -12.67 1.11 -12.72
N ASP A 133 -13.63 1.13 -11.77
CA ASP A 133 -14.66 2.15 -11.59
C ASP A 133 -14.10 3.55 -11.27
N GLN A 134 -12.90 3.63 -10.70
CA GLN A 134 -12.27 4.89 -10.29
C GLN A 134 -11.96 5.84 -11.46
N PHE A 135 -11.95 5.35 -12.71
CA PHE A 135 -11.79 6.21 -13.87
C PHE A 135 -12.95 7.19 -14.02
N GLU A 136 -14.17 6.74 -13.76
CA GLU A 136 -15.38 7.57 -13.89
C GLU A 136 -15.38 8.70 -12.86
N ASP A 137 -14.97 8.40 -11.63
CA ASP A 137 -14.81 9.39 -10.56
C ASP A 137 -13.81 10.50 -10.94
N ILE A 138 -12.66 10.10 -11.49
CA ILE A 138 -11.62 11.05 -11.92
C ILE A 138 -12.12 11.92 -13.08
N LYS A 139 -12.81 11.30 -14.06
CA LYS A 139 -13.36 12.01 -15.22
C LYS A 139 -14.42 13.03 -14.81
N ASN A 140 -15.35 12.64 -13.94
CA ASN A 140 -16.42 13.51 -13.46
C ASN A 140 -15.86 14.71 -12.68
N LYS A 141 -14.82 14.47 -11.88
CA LYS A 141 -14.12 15.51 -11.12
C LYS A 141 -13.37 16.51 -12.00
N SER A 142 -12.75 16.07 -13.09
CA SER A 142 -12.09 17.00 -14.02
C SER A 142 -13.10 17.91 -14.73
N LEU A 143 -14.26 17.36 -15.13
CA LEU A 143 -15.30 18.12 -15.82
C LEU A 143 -15.90 19.24 -14.95
N THR A 144 -16.05 18.98 -13.64
CA THR A 144 -16.53 20.00 -12.68
C THR A 144 -15.51 21.11 -12.44
N LYS A 145 -14.21 20.79 -12.52
CA LYS A 145 -13.15 21.78 -12.35
C LYS A 145 -13.09 22.75 -13.54
N ASP A 146 -13.26 22.24 -14.76
CA ASP A 146 -13.26 23.04 -15.99
C ASP A 146 -14.48 23.97 -16.09
N THR A 147 -15.64 23.55 -15.56
CA THR A 147 -16.85 24.40 -15.49
C THR A 147 -16.69 25.52 -14.46
N ALA A 148 -16.12 25.23 -13.29
CA ALA A 148 -15.87 26.23 -12.26
C ALA A 148 -14.81 27.28 -12.67
N SER A 149 -13.79 26.91 -13.47
CA SER A 149 -12.83 27.89 -13.99
C SER A 149 -13.44 28.76 -15.10
N GLY A 150 -14.33 28.22 -15.92
CA GLY A 150 -14.98 28.97 -17.00
C GLY A 150 -15.91 30.09 -16.51
N GLU A 151 -16.53 29.94 -15.33
CA GLU A 151 -17.35 31.00 -14.72
C GLU A 151 -16.53 32.12 -14.06
N ALA A 152 -15.30 31.83 -13.63
CA ALA A 152 -14.42 32.82 -12.99
C ALA A 152 -13.81 33.81 -13.99
N ASP A 153 -13.69 33.44 -15.27
CA ASP A 153 -13.11 34.28 -16.32
C ASP A 153 -14.14 35.23 -17.00
N ILE A 154 -15.42 35.19 -16.58
CA ILE A 154 -16.52 35.99 -17.17
C ILE A 154 -16.90 37.18 -16.27
N ASN A 155 -16.33 37.30 -15.07
CA ASN A 155 -16.55 38.44 -14.14
C ASN A 155 -15.27 39.25 -13.93
#